data_AF-A0A3C0IDB4-F1
#
_entry.id   AF-A0A3C0IDB4-F1
#
_cell.length_a   1.000
_cell.length_b   1.000
_cell.length_c   1.000
_cell.angle_alpha   90.00
_cell.angle_beta   90.00
_cell.angle_gamma   90.00
#
_symmetry.space_group_name_H-M   'P 1'
#
loop_
_entity.id
_entity.type
_entity.pdbx_description
1 polymer ?
#
loop_
_entity_poly.entity_id
_entity_poly.type
_entity_poly.pdbx_seq_one_letter_code
_entity_poly.pdbx_strand_id
1 'polypeptide(L)'
;KYLNSQTGLDIHYKSGYLADAYMPITKQFHLQNSFFVDPYWVADFFINLQIGRARVFLKYAYLNFSGGSGYVTTPIYLGMPNQFTFGINWIFLN
;
A
#
# COMPACT_ATOMS: atom_id res chain seq x y z
N LYS A 1 -10.04 18.17 -27.42
CA LYS A 1 -9.83 16.83 -26.81
C LYS A 1 -8.65 16.97 -25.86
N TYR A 2 -8.91 17.03 -24.56
CA TYR A 2 -7.86 17.24 -23.55
C TYR A 2 -7.43 15.88 -23.00
N LEU A 3 -6.14 15.58 -23.09
CA LEU A 3 -5.49 14.47 -22.40
C LEU A 3 -4.91 15.02 -21.11
N ASN A 4 -5.30 14.45 -19.97
CA ASN A 4 -4.65 14.72 -18.69
C ASN A 4 -3.90 13.46 -18.28
N SER A 5 -2.63 13.59 -17.91
CA SER A 5 -1.82 12.48 -17.42
C SER A 5 -1.08 12.90 -16.15
N GLN A 6 -1.12 12.04 -15.15
CA GLN A 6 -0.38 12.17 -13.92
C GLN A 6 0.38 10.88 -13.67
N THR A 7 1.66 10.98 -13.36
CA THR A 7 2.49 9.84 -12.95
C THR A 7 3.28 10.26 -11.74
N GLY A 8 3.62 9.33 -10.86
CA GLY A 8 4.35 9.65 -9.66
C GLY A 8 4.76 8.45 -8.83
N LEU A 9 5.49 8.77 -7.77
CA LEU A 9 5.86 7.85 -6.72
C LEU A 9 5.17 8.29 -5.43
N ASP A 10 4.72 7.31 -4.66
CA ASP A 10 4.16 7.48 -3.34
C ASP A 10 5.01 6.69 -2.35
N ILE A 11 5.65 7.39 -1.40
CA ILE A 11 6.64 6.81 -0.50
C ILE A 11 6.17 7.01 0.94
N HIS A 12 6.04 5.90 1.66
CA HIS A 12 5.64 5.86 3.06
C HIS A 12 6.79 5.31 3.90
N TYR A 13 7.14 6.02 4.98
CA TYR A 13 8.10 5.55 5.97
C TYR A 13 7.39 5.31 7.31
N LYS A 14 7.66 4.17 7.94
CA LYS A 14 7.19 3.83 9.28
C LYS A 14 8.40 3.57 10.17
N SER A 15 8.49 4.32 11.27
CA SER A 15 9.50 4.09 12.31
C SER A 15 9.22 2.79 13.06
N GLY A 16 10.27 2.16 13.58
CA GLY A 16 10.14 0.97 14.42
C GLY A 16 9.58 1.30 15.80
N TYR A 17 8.82 0.38 16.37
CA TYR A 17 8.19 0.52 17.69
C TYR A 17 7.76 -0.84 18.26
N LEU A 18 7.50 -0.89 19.58
CA LEU A 18 6.84 -2.02 20.22
C LEU A 18 5.35 -1.98 19.88
N ALA A 19 4.92 -2.84 18.96
CA ALA A 19 3.54 -2.85 18.48
C ALA A 19 2.64 -3.75 19.32
N ASP A 20 1.42 -3.31 19.63
CA ASP A 20 0.44 -4.14 20.32
C ASP A 20 0.17 -5.45 19.57
N ALA A 21 0.02 -6.55 20.32
CA ALA A 21 -0.34 -7.83 19.74
C ALA A 21 -1.85 -7.90 19.53
N TYR A 22 -2.28 -8.51 18.42
CA TYR A 22 -3.69 -8.73 18.12
C TYR A 22 -4.10 -10.13 18.57
N MET A 23 -5.17 -10.22 19.39
CA MET A 23 -5.76 -11.51 19.79
C MET A 23 -6.95 -11.84 18.85
N PRO A 24 -6.80 -12.79 17.92
CA PRO A 24 -7.80 -13.03 16.88
C PRO A 24 -9.11 -13.61 17.42
N ILE A 25 -9.06 -14.35 18.53
CA ILE A 25 -10.23 -14.99 19.14
C ILE A 25 -11.19 -13.93 19.69
N THR A 26 -10.66 -12.93 20.41
CA THR A 26 -11.47 -11.86 21.01
C THR A 26 -11.56 -10.62 20.13
N LYS A 27 -10.76 -10.56 19.05
CA LYS A 27 -10.63 -9.41 18.14
C LYS A 27 -10.20 -8.12 18.85
N GLN A 28 -9.30 -8.26 19.83
CA GLN A 28 -8.80 -7.12 20.63
C GLN A 28 -7.27 -7.01 20.54
N PHE A 29 -6.78 -5.77 20.57
CA PHE A 29 -5.37 -5.49 20.75
C PHE A 29 -5.01 -5.49 22.24
N HIS A 30 -3.80 -5.96 22.55
CA HIS A 30 -3.27 -5.96 23.90
C HIS A 30 -1.80 -5.54 23.91
N LEU A 31 -1.41 -4.85 24.97
CA LEU A 31 -0.03 -4.41 25.17
C LEU A 31 0.90 -5.62 25.29
N GLN A 32 2.02 -5.53 24.60
CA GLN A 32 3.12 -6.49 24.67
C GLN A 32 4.45 -5.75 24.56
N ASN A 33 5.51 -6.25 25.20
CA ASN A 33 6.83 -5.61 25.22
C ASN A 33 7.96 -6.53 24.71
N SER A 34 7.61 -7.63 24.04
CA SER A 34 8.54 -8.68 23.58
C SER A 34 8.87 -8.62 22.10
N PHE A 35 8.04 -7.97 21.28
CA PHE A 35 8.16 -7.92 19.83
C PHE A 35 8.33 -6.49 19.37
N PHE A 36 9.50 -6.20 18.80
CA PHE A 36 9.80 -4.92 18.17
C PHE A 36 9.53 -5.02 16.68
N VAL A 37 8.69 -4.13 16.15
CA VAL A 37 8.49 -3.99 14.70
C VAL A 37 9.61 -3.12 14.16
N ASP A 38 10.41 -3.66 13.25
CA ASP A 38 11.49 -2.93 12.59
C ASP A 38 10.95 -1.77 11.73
N PRO A 39 11.70 -0.67 11.61
CA PRO A 39 11.36 0.40 10.70
C PRO A 39 11.36 -0.10 9.25
N TYR A 40 10.39 0.36 8.47
CA TYR A 40 10.30 0.01 7.05
C TYR A 40 9.81 1.20 6.24
N TRP A 41 10.11 1.16 4.94
CA TRP A 41 9.52 2.07 3.96
C TRP A 41 8.88 1.28 2.83
N VAL A 42 7.88 1.87 2.20
CA VAL A 42 7.17 1.31 1.05
C VAL A 42 7.11 2.40 -0.01
N ALA A 43 7.49 2.07 -1.24
CA ALA A 43 7.33 2.94 -2.40
C ALA A 43 6.39 2.30 -3.42
N ASP A 44 5.43 3.09 -3.89
CA ASP A 44 4.48 2.71 -4.92
C ASP A 44 4.67 3.62 -6.14
N PHE A 45 4.47 3.06 -7.33
CA PHE A 45 4.41 3.83 -8.57
C PHE A 45 3.01 3.85 -9.13
N PHE A 46 2.58 4.98 -9.68
CA PHE A 46 1.26 5.10 -10.29
C PHE A 46 1.28 5.91 -11.58
N ILE A 47 0.35 5.58 -12.47
CA ILE A 47 0.02 6.32 -13.69
C ILE A 47 -1.50 6.49 -13.75
N ASN A 48 -1.96 7.71 -13.92
CA ASN A 48 -3.34 8.09 -14.17
C ASN A 48 -3.43 8.80 -15.52
N LEU A 49 -4.31 8.33 -16.39
CA LEU A 49 -4.56 8.89 -17.71
C LEU A 49 -6.05 9.22 -17.83
N GLN A 50 -6.38 10.40 -18.33
CA GLN A 50 -7.74 10.79 -18.66
C GLN A 50 -7.82 11.23 -20.12
N ILE A 51 -8.60 10.51 -20.91
CA ILE A 51 -8.83 10.79 -22.33
C ILE A 51 -10.33 11.03 -22.52
N GLY A 52 -10.72 12.31 -22.54
CA GLY A 52 -12.14 12.66 -22.57
C GLY A 52 -12.89 12.13 -21.35
N ARG A 53 -13.81 11.17 -21.58
CA ARG A 53 -14.67 10.55 -20.53
C ARG A 53 -14.05 9.30 -19.90
N ALA A 54 -12.99 8.74 -20.47
CA ALA A 54 -12.32 7.56 -19.94
C ALA A 54 -11.16 7.98 -19.03
N ARG A 55 -11.13 7.45 -17.80
CA ARG A 55 -9.99 7.49 -16.89
C ARG A 55 -9.40 6.09 -16.77
N VAL A 56 -8.11 5.94 -17.04
CA VAL A 56 -7.35 4.71 -16.86
C VAL A 56 -6.35 4.96 -15.74
N PHE A 57 -6.24 4.02 -14.82
CA PHE A 57 -5.22 4.07 -13.78
C PHE A 57 -4.45 2.75 -13.73
N LEU A 58 -3.18 2.85 -13.37
CA LEU A 58 -2.27 1.75 -13.14
C LEU A 58 -1.46 2.10 -11.90
N LYS A 59 -1.31 1.14 -10.99
CA LYS A 59 -0.51 1.26 -9.78
C LYS A 59 0.28 -0.03 -9.58
N TYR A 60 1.57 0.11 -9.31
CA TYR A 60 2.41 -0.99 -8.84
C TYR A 60 2.87 -0.67 -7.42
N ALA A 61 2.34 -1.43 -6.47
CA ALA A 61 2.60 -1.25 -5.05
C ALA A 61 3.85 -2.01 -4.61
N TYR A 62 4.56 -1.44 -3.65
CA TYR A 62 5.73 -2.02 -2.99
C TYR A 62 6.87 -2.37 -3.96
N LEU A 63 7.33 -1.35 -4.70
CA LEU A 63 8.48 -1.40 -5.62
C LEU A 63 9.76 -1.90 -4.96
N ASN A 64 9.95 -1.58 -3.68
CA ASN A 64 11.15 -1.90 -2.92
C ASN A 64 11.07 -3.28 -2.23
N PHE A 65 10.24 -4.17 -2.74
CA PHE A 65 10.18 -5.55 -2.27
C PHE A 65 11.49 -6.29 -2.60
N SER A 66 12.17 -6.78 -1.57
CA SER A 66 13.47 -7.47 -1.68
C SER A 66 13.39 -9.00 -1.64
N GLY A 67 12.19 -9.59 -1.85
CA GLY A 67 12.03 -11.06 -1.90
C GLY A 67 11.92 -11.76 -0.55
N GLY A 68 11.76 -11.04 0.56
CA GLY A 68 11.49 -11.60 1.90
C GLY A 68 10.00 -11.80 2.19
N SER A 69 9.65 -12.09 3.44
CA SER A 69 8.24 -12.31 3.88
C SER A 69 7.34 -11.07 3.81
N GLY A 70 7.81 -9.92 3.31
CA GLY A 70 7.11 -8.63 3.35
C GLY A 70 7.47 -7.79 4.58
N TYR A 71 6.90 -6.59 4.68
CA TYR A 71 7.09 -5.72 5.86
C TYR A 71 6.17 -6.18 7.00
N VAL A 72 6.69 -6.29 8.22
CA VAL A 72 5.90 -6.69 9.38
C VAL A 72 5.15 -5.46 9.92
N THR A 73 3.83 -5.49 9.92
CA THR A 73 3.01 -4.36 10.38
C THR A 73 2.59 -4.49 11.84
N THR A 74 2.53 -5.72 12.34
CA THR A 74 2.05 -6.13 13.67
C THR A 74 2.74 -7.46 13.99
N PRO A 75 2.98 -7.81 15.28
CA PRO A 75 3.53 -9.12 15.63
C PRO A 75 2.77 -10.22 14.88
N ILE A 76 3.49 -11.19 14.30
CA ILE A 76 2.96 -12.36 13.57
C ILE A 76 2.09 -12.07 12.32
N TYR A 77 1.96 -10.82 11.87
CA TYR A 77 1.22 -10.47 10.64
C TYR A 77 2.10 -9.74 9.62
N LEU A 78 2.12 -10.28 8.41
CA LEU A 78 2.85 -9.72 7.28
C LEU A 78 1.98 -8.67 6.58
N GLY A 79 2.62 -7.58 6.16
CA GLY A 79 2.05 -6.58 5.28
C GLY A 79 1.77 -7.13 3.89
N MET A 80 1.09 -6.33 3.08
CA MET A 80 0.75 -6.73 1.71
C MET A 80 2.03 -6.89 0.86
N PRO A 81 2.15 -7.98 0.08
CA PRO A 81 3.24 -8.14 -0.89
C PRO A 81 3.09 -7.13 -2.05
N ASN A 82 4.07 -7.11 -2.94
CA ASN A 82 3.98 -6.31 -4.17
C ASN A 82 2.74 -6.68 -4.98
N GLN A 83 2.01 -5.67 -5.43
CA GLN A 83 0.73 -5.85 -6.11
C GLN A 83 0.63 -4.91 -7.31
N PHE A 84 0.22 -5.46 -8.44
CA PHE A 84 -0.16 -4.68 -9.61
C PHE A 84 -1.68 -4.48 -9.64
N THR A 85 -2.12 -3.23 -9.72
CA THR A 85 -3.54 -2.87 -9.81
C THR A 85 -3.75 -1.98 -11.03
N PHE A 86 -4.77 -2.27 -11.81
CA PHE A 86 -5.19 -1.41 -12.93
C PHE A 86 -6.70 -1.28 -12.93
N GLY A 87 -7.21 -0.23 -13.57
CA GLY A 87 -8.63 -0.09 -13.78
C GLY A 87 -8.99 1.03 -14.75
N ILE A 88 -10.24 0.97 -15.20
CA ILE A 88 -10.82 1.91 -16.14
C ILE A 88 -12.13 2.41 -15.55
N ASN A 89 -12.29 3.73 -15.46
CA ASN A 89 -13.50 4.39 -15.04
C ASN A 89 -14.06 5.22 -16.21
N TRP A 90 -15.33 5.03 -16.53
CA TRP A 90 -16.02 5.77 -17.57
C TRP A 90 -17.02 6.73 -16.97
N ILE A 91 -16.84 8.03 -17.23
CA ILE A 91 -17.75 9.06 -16.73
C ILE A 91 -18.92 9.18 -17.70
N PHE A 92 -20.11 8.76 -17.26
CA PHE A 92 -21.32 8.73 -18.08
C PHE A 92 -22.09 10.05 -18.10
N LEU A 93 -21.96 10.86 -17.05
CA LEU A 93 -22.71 12.11 -16.87
C LEU A 93 -21.77 13.32 -17.03
N ASN A 94 -22.36 14.43 -17.49
CA ASN A 94 -21.63 15.63 -17.86
C ASN A 94 -21.62 16.66 -16.73
#